data_AF-A0A8H7U8N7-F1
#
_entry.id   AF-A0A8H7U8N7-F1
#
_cell.length_a   1.000
_cell.length_b   1.000
_cell.length_c   1.000
_cell.angle_alpha   90.00
_cell.angle_beta   90.00
_cell.angle_gamma   90.00
#
_symmetry.space_group_name_H-M   'P 1'
#
loop_
_entity.id
_entity.type
_entity.pdbx_description
1 polymer ?
#
loop_
_entity_poly.entity_id
_entity_poly.type
_entity_poly.pdbx_seq_one_letter_code
_entity_poly.pdbx_strand_id
1 'polypeptide(L)'
;AYDPDSEALYAAIHRNDTIYVYKHDKTSAAQPSSFNMIASLPTMEDQENGNTIVDFVFLPDAQAACLCTSGGDIALVRGEGNMNQDPLEVVGSVDSGILAVQWSPDQEVVVLVTGGRTVLEMTRDFDTITEFPIDTEEEGEGVSHSVGWGKKETQFHGSEGKAAAQRKSDVDKYTTSLDDDEQPRVSWRGDGSYFVVSSIDISKGSRVMRVYNREGVLQNTSEPVDKLEHGLSWRPSGNLIASSQRLPHRHDIVFFEKNGLRHGEFTLRESDQHKVIELLWNSDSTILAVWLQVKRVQLWTTNNYHWYLKQHLTFEEDIIGFNWDVEQPFTAHIWTGGT
;
A
#
# COMPACT_ATOMS: atom_id res chain seq x y z
N ALA A 1 -2.70 -9.99 10.81
CA ALA A 1 -4.14 -10.17 10.51
C ALA A 1 -4.94 -10.31 11.81
N TYR A 2 -6.14 -9.75 11.90
CA TYR A 2 -7.00 -9.78 13.09
C TYR A 2 -8.38 -10.34 12.73
N ASP A 3 -8.83 -11.31 13.51
CA ASP A 3 -10.18 -11.88 13.44
C ASP A 3 -11.07 -11.16 14.46
N PRO A 4 -12.04 -10.34 14.02
CA PRO A 4 -12.91 -9.59 14.92
C PRO A 4 -13.91 -10.47 15.67
N ASP A 5 -14.32 -11.61 15.09
CA ASP A 5 -15.35 -12.48 15.67
C ASP A 5 -14.80 -13.27 16.87
N SER A 6 -13.60 -13.81 16.72
CA SER A 6 -12.93 -14.58 17.79
C SER A 6 -11.94 -13.75 18.61
N GLU A 7 -11.75 -12.48 18.26
CA GLU A 7 -10.68 -11.59 18.72
C GLU A 7 -9.26 -12.21 18.58
N ALA A 8 -9.06 -13.13 17.64
CA ALA A 8 -7.78 -13.79 17.45
C ALA A 8 -6.82 -12.94 16.61
N LEU A 9 -5.54 -13.01 16.96
CA LEU A 9 -4.47 -12.39 16.20
C LEU A 9 -3.70 -13.44 15.43
N TYR A 10 -3.56 -13.22 14.14
CA TYR A 10 -2.72 -14.02 13.27
C TYR A 10 -1.46 -13.24 12.91
N ALA A 11 -0.31 -13.90 12.94
CA ALA A 11 0.97 -13.35 12.53
C ALA A 11 1.67 -14.31 11.56
N ALA A 12 2.21 -13.77 10.47
CA ALA A 12 3.06 -14.50 9.54
C ALA A 12 4.49 -13.95 9.63
N ILE A 13 5.48 -14.83 9.73
CA ILE A 13 6.89 -14.46 9.89
C ILE A 13 7.70 -15.28 8.89
N HIS A 14 8.49 -14.59 8.06
CA HIS A 14 9.46 -15.24 7.20
C HIS A 14 10.78 -15.44 7.96
N ARG A 15 11.25 -16.68 8.05
CA ARG A 15 12.53 -17.02 8.71
C ARG A 15 13.25 -18.12 7.96
N ASN A 16 14.47 -17.83 7.52
CA ASN A 16 15.25 -18.69 6.61
C ASN A 16 14.44 -18.94 5.32
N ASP A 17 14.14 -20.19 5.00
CA ASP A 17 13.44 -20.61 3.78
C ASP A 17 12.03 -21.13 4.10
N THR A 18 11.37 -20.53 5.09
CA THR A 18 10.01 -20.91 5.50
C THR A 18 9.25 -19.73 6.08
N ILE A 19 8.00 -19.57 5.65
CA ILE A 19 7.04 -18.66 6.28
C ILE A 19 6.25 -19.45 7.33
N TYR A 20 6.29 -18.99 8.57
CA TYR A 20 5.55 -19.57 9.69
C TYR A 20 4.33 -18.71 10.01
N VAL A 21 3.17 -19.34 10.17
CA VAL A 21 1.94 -18.66 10.57
C VAL A 21 1.57 -19.07 11.99
N TYR A 22 1.35 -18.07 12.82
CA TYR A 22 0.99 -18.20 14.21
C TYR A 22 -0.40 -17.62 14.48
N LYS A 23 -1.10 -18.20 15.44
CA LYS A 23 -2.38 -17.71 15.97
C LYS A 23 -2.27 -17.48 17.48
N HIS A 24 -2.85 -16.38 17.94
CA HIS A 24 -3.01 -16.07 19.35
C HIS A 24 -4.48 -15.77 19.65
N ASP A 25 -5.10 -16.59 20.50
CA ASP A 25 -6.46 -16.40 20.97
C ASP A 25 -6.45 -15.59 22.28
N LYS A 26 -6.97 -14.35 22.27
CA LYS A 26 -7.03 -13.49 23.47
C LYS A 26 -7.77 -14.12 24.65
N THR A 27 -8.67 -15.08 24.38
CA THR A 27 -9.52 -15.74 25.38
C THR A 27 -8.86 -16.96 26.04
N SER A 28 -7.66 -17.39 25.60
CA SER A 28 -7.00 -18.56 26.15
C SER A 28 -6.42 -18.30 27.55
N ALA A 29 -7.14 -18.74 28.57
CA ALA A 29 -6.77 -18.62 29.99
C ALA A 29 -5.47 -19.37 30.38
N ALA A 30 -4.96 -20.24 29.51
CA ALA A 30 -3.81 -21.10 29.81
C ALA A 30 -2.46 -20.40 29.60
N GLN A 31 -2.36 -19.52 28.60
CA GLN A 31 -1.17 -18.70 28.31
C GLN A 31 -1.58 -17.42 27.54
N PRO A 32 -1.89 -16.31 28.24
CA PRO A 32 -2.40 -15.08 27.62
C PRO A 32 -1.41 -14.34 26.71
N SER A 33 -0.23 -14.92 26.43
CA SER A 33 0.82 -14.30 25.63
C SER A 33 1.54 -15.26 24.68
N SER A 34 1.07 -16.51 24.49
CA SER A 34 1.72 -17.42 23.54
C SER A 34 1.00 -17.42 22.21
N PHE A 35 1.79 -17.20 21.16
CA PHE A 35 1.43 -17.45 19.77
C PHE A 35 1.70 -18.93 19.49
N ASN A 36 0.69 -19.65 19.00
CA ASN A 36 0.81 -21.04 18.60
C ASN A 36 1.07 -21.11 17.10
N MET A 37 2.09 -21.83 16.67
CA MET A 37 2.33 -22.09 15.25
C MET A 37 1.21 -23.00 14.73
N ILE A 38 0.48 -22.53 13.71
CA ILE A 38 -0.63 -23.25 13.11
C ILE A 38 -0.31 -23.76 11.70
N ALA A 39 0.58 -23.11 10.96
CA ALA A 39 0.97 -23.53 9.63
C ALA A 39 2.40 -23.09 9.27
N SER A 40 2.97 -23.71 8.24
CA SER A 40 4.24 -23.32 7.65
C SER A 40 4.21 -23.54 6.14
N LEU A 41 4.72 -22.57 5.38
CA LEU A 41 4.87 -22.64 3.94
C LEU A 41 6.37 -22.59 3.58
N PRO A 42 6.94 -23.65 3.01
CA PRO A 42 8.32 -23.62 2.52
C PRO A 42 8.48 -22.60 1.41
N THR A 43 9.55 -21.82 1.45
CA THR A 43 9.90 -20.87 0.39
C THR A 43 11.00 -21.52 -0.46
N MET A 44 10.73 -21.82 -1.73
CA MET A 44 11.71 -22.50 -2.60
C MET A 44 12.92 -21.59 -2.89
N GLU A 45 14.14 -22.15 -2.82
CA GLU A 45 15.42 -21.44 -3.04
C GLU A 45 15.63 -20.96 -4.49
N ASP A 46 14.83 -21.43 -5.45
CA ASP A 46 15.11 -21.28 -6.90
C ASP A 46 14.80 -19.89 -7.49
N GLN A 47 14.39 -18.90 -6.68
CA GLN A 47 14.21 -17.52 -7.15
C GLN A 47 15.26 -16.58 -6.55
N GLU A 48 15.98 -15.84 -7.42
CA GLU A 48 17.06 -14.90 -7.05
C GLU A 48 16.63 -13.83 -6.02
N ASN A 49 15.32 -13.60 -5.90
CA ASN A 49 14.70 -12.82 -4.84
C ASN A 49 13.83 -13.78 -4.02
N GLY A 50 14.29 -14.20 -2.84
CA GLY A 50 13.59 -15.18 -2.00
C GLY A 50 12.10 -14.84 -1.80
N ASN A 51 11.28 -15.87 -1.61
CA ASN A 51 9.83 -15.73 -1.47
C ASN A 51 9.48 -15.04 -0.12
N THR A 52 9.10 -13.76 -0.15
CA THR A 52 8.74 -12.95 1.02
C THR A 52 7.24 -12.81 1.15
N ILE A 53 6.78 -12.34 2.33
CA ILE A 53 5.36 -12.04 2.56
C ILE A 53 5.06 -10.69 1.88
N VAL A 54 4.05 -10.67 1.00
CA VAL A 54 3.57 -9.44 0.34
C VAL A 54 2.36 -8.87 1.06
N ASP A 55 1.40 -9.72 1.44
CA ASP A 55 0.24 -9.32 2.22
C ASP A 55 -0.21 -10.45 3.15
N PHE A 56 -0.81 -10.07 4.28
CA PHE A 56 -1.34 -11.00 5.27
C PHE A 56 -2.55 -10.42 6.00
N VAL A 57 -3.74 -10.82 5.57
CA VAL A 57 -5.04 -10.29 6.02
C VAL A 57 -5.96 -11.41 6.50
N PHE A 58 -6.91 -11.10 7.40
CA PHE A 58 -7.95 -12.05 7.78
C PHE A 58 -9.20 -11.79 6.94
N LEU A 59 -9.78 -12.85 6.39
CA LEU A 59 -11.01 -12.83 5.60
C LEU A 59 -12.14 -13.46 6.42
N PRO A 60 -13.07 -12.66 7.01
CA PRO A 60 -14.15 -13.18 7.84
C PRO A 60 -15.07 -14.15 7.09
N ASP A 61 -15.38 -13.90 5.82
CA ASP A 61 -16.23 -14.78 5.02
C ASP A 61 -15.63 -16.18 4.82
N ALA A 62 -14.31 -16.25 4.62
CA ALA A 62 -13.58 -17.51 4.49
C ALA A 62 -13.18 -18.12 5.85
N GLN A 63 -13.33 -17.36 6.94
CA GLN A 63 -12.83 -17.67 8.29
C GLN A 63 -11.35 -18.13 8.25
N ALA A 64 -10.54 -17.40 7.48
CA ALA A 64 -9.15 -17.77 7.19
C ALA A 64 -8.25 -16.53 7.08
N ALA A 65 -6.99 -16.69 7.45
CA ALA A 65 -5.96 -15.71 7.11
C ALA A 65 -5.43 -15.96 5.69
N CYS A 66 -5.56 -14.98 4.81
CA CYS A 66 -5.01 -14.99 3.47
C CYS A 66 -3.55 -14.52 3.49
N LEU A 67 -2.65 -15.37 3.00
CA LEU A 67 -1.23 -15.12 2.87
C LEU A 67 -0.88 -15.03 1.37
N CYS A 68 -0.34 -13.90 0.94
CA CYS A 68 0.17 -13.72 -0.41
C CYS A 68 1.69 -13.55 -0.36
N THR A 69 2.41 -14.24 -1.25
CA THR A 69 3.88 -14.26 -1.24
C THR A 69 4.47 -13.72 -2.55
N SER A 70 5.72 -13.24 -2.51
CA SER A 70 6.35 -12.60 -3.67
C SER A 70 6.60 -13.57 -4.84
N GLY A 71 6.79 -14.86 -4.53
CA GLY A 71 6.92 -15.95 -5.49
C GLY A 71 5.62 -16.30 -6.22
N GLY A 72 4.49 -15.72 -5.83
CA GLY A 72 3.22 -15.85 -6.55
C GLY A 72 2.11 -16.58 -5.81
N ASP A 73 2.40 -17.25 -4.69
CA ASP A 73 1.42 -18.09 -4.01
C ASP A 73 0.39 -17.26 -3.24
N ILE A 74 -0.86 -17.72 -3.31
CA ILE A 74 -2.01 -17.25 -2.55
C ILE A 74 -2.51 -18.42 -1.71
N ALA A 75 -2.37 -18.32 -0.40
CA ALA A 75 -2.73 -19.38 0.53
C ALA A 75 -3.75 -18.92 1.57
N LEU A 76 -4.70 -19.79 1.90
CA LEU A 76 -5.64 -19.61 3.01
C LEU A 76 -5.20 -20.46 4.19
N VAL A 77 -5.06 -19.84 5.35
CA VAL A 77 -4.67 -20.48 6.61
C VAL A 77 -5.83 -20.42 7.60
N ARG A 78 -6.41 -21.58 7.93
CA ARG A 78 -7.55 -21.69 8.84
C ARG A 78 -7.07 -21.96 10.27
N GLY A 79 -7.67 -21.26 11.23
CA GLY A 79 -7.28 -21.37 12.64
C GLY A 79 -7.74 -22.66 13.33
N GLU A 80 -8.79 -23.31 12.81
CA GLU A 80 -9.32 -24.57 13.31
C GLU A 80 -9.25 -25.63 12.21
N GLY A 81 -8.19 -26.42 12.20
CA GLY A 81 -8.16 -27.65 11.42
C GLY A 81 -9.02 -28.71 12.11
N ASN A 82 -9.98 -29.32 11.39
CA ASN A 82 -10.32 -30.69 11.73
C ASN A 82 -9.00 -31.49 11.77
N MET A 83 -8.81 -32.38 12.74
CA MET A 83 -7.56 -33.13 13.01
C MET A 83 -6.94 -33.87 11.79
N ASN A 84 -7.60 -33.86 10.62
CA ASN A 84 -7.18 -34.51 9.38
C ASN A 84 -7.07 -33.56 8.16
N GLN A 85 -7.20 -32.24 8.31
CA GLN A 85 -7.01 -31.28 7.21
C GLN A 85 -5.78 -30.41 7.48
N ASP A 86 -4.97 -30.20 6.43
CA ASP A 86 -3.90 -29.23 6.46
C ASP A 86 -4.51 -27.85 6.72
N PRO A 87 -4.10 -27.13 7.78
CA PRO A 87 -4.60 -25.79 8.06
C PRO A 87 -4.24 -24.80 6.95
N LEU A 88 -3.26 -25.10 6.10
CA LEU A 88 -2.86 -24.29 4.96
C LEU A 88 -3.31 -24.91 3.63
N GLU A 89 -3.94 -24.08 2.80
CA GLU A 89 -4.39 -24.44 1.46
C GLU A 89 -3.91 -23.39 0.46
N VAL A 90 -3.10 -23.78 -0.53
CA VAL A 90 -2.74 -22.88 -1.65
C VAL A 90 -3.90 -22.89 -2.64
N VAL A 91 -4.57 -21.74 -2.76
CA VAL A 91 -5.79 -21.56 -3.59
C VAL A 91 -5.50 -20.93 -4.94
N GLY A 92 -4.33 -20.30 -5.10
CA GLY A 92 -3.90 -19.71 -6.36
C GLY A 92 -2.39 -19.52 -6.41
N SER A 93 -1.85 -19.36 -7.61
CA SER A 93 -0.46 -18.98 -7.83
C SER A 93 -0.35 -18.09 -9.07
N VAL A 94 0.54 -17.10 -9.04
CA VAL A 94 0.81 -16.16 -10.13
C VAL A 94 2.25 -16.38 -10.61
N ASP A 95 2.41 -16.93 -11.81
CA ASP A 95 3.72 -17.35 -12.35
C ASP A 95 4.79 -16.24 -12.35
N SER A 96 4.39 -14.98 -12.60
CA SER A 96 5.31 -13.86 -12.62
C SER A 96 5.64 -13.30 -11.23
N GLY A 97 5.14 -13.92 -10.16
CA GLY A 97 5.20 -13.39 -8.80
C GLY A 97 4.18 -12.27 -8.55
N ILE A 98 4.05 -11.92 -7.27
CA ILE A 98 3.15 -10.87 -6.76
C ILE A 98 4.01 -9.78 -6.11
N LEU A 99 3.74 -8.52 -6.43
CA LEU A 99 4.48 -7.36 -5.91
C LEU A 99 3.67 -6.54 -4.90
N ALA A 100 2.34 -6.51 -5.05
CA ALA A 100 1.45 -5.85 -4.10
C ALA A 100 0.07 -6.53 -4.14
N VAL A 101 -0.62 -6.54 -3.01
CA VAL A 101 -2.00 -7.03 -2.87
C VAL A 101 -2.77 -6.08 -1.99
N GLN A 102 -4.03 -5.81 -2.33
CA GLN A 102 -4.95 -5.20 -1.40
C GLN A 102 -6.40 -5.57 -1.67
N TRP A 103 -7.07 -6.03 -0.62
CA TRP A 103 -8.50 -6.26 -0.58
C TRP A 103 -9.28 -4.95 -0.53
N SER A 104 -10.42 -4.91 -1.21
CA SER A 104 -11.40 -3.84 -1.07
C SER A 104 -11.92 -3.79 0.38
N PRO A 105 -12.44 -2.64 0.85
CA PRO A 105 -12.89 -2.52 2.24
C PRO A 105 -14.02 -3.49 2.63
N ASP A 106 -14.83 -3.91 1.66
CA ASP A 106 -15.87 -4.92 1.80
C ASP A 106 -15.37 -6.36 1.56
N GLN A 107 -14.08 -6.53 1.22
CA GLN A 107 -13.42 -7.80 0.92
C GLN A 107 -14.06 -8.63 -0.21
N GLU A 108 -14.81 -8.00 -1.11
CA GLU A 108 -15.43 -8.67 -2.25
C GLU A 108 -14.53 -8.70 -3.50
N VAL A 109 -13.56 -7.77 -3.59
CA VAL A 109 -12.60 -7.66 -4.69
C VAL A 109 -11.20 -7.57 -4.11
N VAL A 110 -10.24 -8.25 -4.73
CA VAL A 110 -8.81 -8.11 -4.43
C VAL A 110 -8.08 -7.61 -5.67
N VAL A 111 -7.22 -6.60 -5.47
CA VAL A 111 -6.34 -6.08 -6.51
C VAL A 111 -4.93 -6.60 -6.23
N LEU A 112 -4.30 -7.19 -7.24
CA LEU A 112 -2.92 -7.63 -7.23
C LEU A 112 -2.11 -6.87 -8.27
N VAL A 113 -0.85 -6.61 -7.96
CA VAL A 113 0.14 -6.16 -8.95
C VAL A 113 1.13 -7.29 -9.14
N THR A 114 1.31 -7.74 -10.38
CA THR A 114 2.15 -8.89 -10.72
C THR A 114 3.57 -8.47 -11.07
N GLY A 115 4.53 -9.38 -10.97
CA GLY A 115 5.89 -9.15 -11.48
C GLY A 115 5.96 -9.02 -13.01
N GLY A 116 4.92 -9.47 -13.72
CA GLY A 116 4.69 -9.20 -15.14
C GLY A 116 4.25 -7.76 -15.45
N ARG A 117 4.21 -6.87 -14.44
CA ARG A 117 3.77 -5.48 -14.55
C ARG A 117 2.30 -5.34 -15.02
N THR A 118 1.46 -6.27 -14.60
CA THR A 118 0.00 -6.18 -14.77
C THR A 118 -0.69 -5.94 -13.43
N VAL A 119 -1.82 -5.25 -13.49
CA VAL A 119 -2.76 -5.14 -12.39
C VAL A 119 -3.87 -6.14 -12.67
N LEU A 120 -4.17 -6.97 -11.68
CA LEU A 120 -5.16 -8.04 -11.74
C LEU A 120 -6.23 -7.77 -10.68
N GLU A 121 -7.48 -7.62 -11.10
CA GLU A 121 -8.62 -7.60 -10.19
C GLU A 121 -9.24 -8.99 -10.17
N MET A 122 -9.51 -9.49 -8.97
CA MET A 122 -10.09 -10.80 -8.75
C MET A 122 -11.26 -10.69 -7.78
N THR A 123 -12.21 -11.62 -7.88
CA THR A 123 -13.25 -11.82 -6.88
C THR A 123 -12.63 -12.33 -5.58
N ARG A 124 -13.43 -12.34 -4.51
CA ARG A 124 -13.06 -13.00 -3.24
C ARG A 124 -12.73 -14.50 -3.36
N ASP A 125 -13.22 -15.16 -4.40
CA ASP A 125 -12.95 -16.57 -4.70
C ASP A 125 -11.73 -16.74 -5.61
N PHE A 126 -10.99 -15.65 -5.87
CA PHE A 126 -9.83 -15.60 -6.76
C PHE A 126 -10.16 -15.94 -8.23
N ASP A 127 -11.37 -15.59 -8.68
CA ASP A 127 -11.67 -15.56 -10.11
C ASP A 127 -11.28 -14.21 -10.71
N THR A 128 -10.56 -14.21 -11.83
CA THR A 128 -10.16 -12.97 -12.51
C THR A 128 -11.37 -12.19 -13.05
N ILE A 129 -11.45 -10.90 -12.71
CA ILE A 129 -12.44 -9.94 -13.21
C ILE A 129 -11.85 -9.20 -14.42
N THR A 130 -10.68 -8.59 -14.23
CA THR A 130 -10.02 -7.69 -15.18
C THR A 130 -8.51 -7.80 -15.03
N GLU A 131 -7.80 -7.62 -16.15
CA GLU A 131 -6.34 -7.58 -16.18
C GLU A 131 -5.90 -6.47 -17.15
N PHE A 132 -4.99 -5.60 -16.71
CA PHE A 132 -4.48 -4.50 -17.52
C PHE A 132 -3.03 -4.15 -17.16
N PRO A 133 -2.27 -3.49 -18.06
CA PRO A 133 -0.91 -3.06 -17.77
C PRO A 133 -0.87 -2.02 -16.63
N ILE A 134 0.17 -2.10 -15.78
CA ILE A 134 0.40 -1.10 -14.72
C ILE A 134 0.78 0.28 -15.28
N ASP A 135 1.48 0.28 -16.42
CA ASP A 135 1.94 1.47 -17.11
C ASP A 135 1.03 1.77 -18.30
N THR A 136 0.57 3.01 -18.36
CA THR A 136 -0.23 3.54 -19.48
C THR A 136 0.10 5.01 -19.71
N GLU A 137 0.06 5.41 -20.98
CA GLU A 137 0.24 6.80 -21.41
C GLU A 137 -1.03 7.64 -21.22
N GLU A 138 -2.17 6.99 -20.98
CA GLU A 138 -3.46 7.67 -20.80
C GLU A 138 -3.53 8.42 -19.46
N GLU A 139 -4.19 9.58 -19.46
CA GLU A 139 -4.45 10.33 -18.23
C GLU A 139 -5.71 9.83 -17.48
N GLY A 140 -6.60 9.09 -18.15
CA GLY A 140 -7.84 8.52 -17.61
C GLY A 140 -9.14 9.25 -17.99
N GLU A 141 -10.28 8.57 -17.85
CA GLU A 141 -11.62 9.07 -18.26
C GLU A 141 -12.16 10.22 -17.40
N GLY A 142 -11.66 10.34 -16.16
CA GLY A 142 -12.04 11.38 -15.20
C GLY A 142 -11.36 12.72 -15.44
N VAL A 143 -10.45 12.82 -16.41
CA VAL A 143 -9.83 14.09 -16.78
C VAL A 143 -10.87 14.96 -17.47
N SER A 144 -11.31 16.00 -16.76
CA SER A 144 -12.10 17.05 -17.38
C SER A 144 -11.22 17.76 -18.41
N HIS A 145 -11.45 17.48 -19.70
CA HIS A 145 -10.91 18.28 -20.79
C HIS A 145 -11.44 19.71 -20.67
N SER A 146 -10.79 20.54 -19.86
CA SER A 146 -11.02 21.97 -19.86
C SER A 146 -10.65 22.47 -21.26
N VAL A 147 -11.66 22.92 -22.01
CA VAL A 147 -11.52 23.64 -23.27
C VAL A 147 -10.42 24.68 -23.08
N GLY A 148 -9.26 24.46 -23.70
CA GLY A 148 -7.96 25.06 -23.38
C GLY A 148 -7.87 26.58 -23.49
N TRP A 149 -8.54 27.30 -22.60
CA TRP A 149 -8.36 28.72 -22.37
C TRP A 149 -7.44 28.89 -21.15
N GLY A 150 -6.13 28.80 -21.37
CA GLY A 150 -5.13 29.05 -20.31
C GLY A 150 -3.90 28.16 -20.30
N LYS A 151 -3.79 27.13 -21.15
CA LYS A 151 -2.54 26.36 -21.30
C LYS A 151 -1.42 27.26 -21.83
N LYS A 152 -0.18 27.03 -21.40
CA LYS A 152 1.01 27.77 -21.88
C LYS A 152 1.18 27.65 -23.40
N GLU A 153 0.71 26.55 -24.00
CA GLU A 153 0.63 26.38 -25.47
C GLU A 153 -0.42 27.28 -26.15
N THR A 154 -1.50 27.62 -25.46
CA THR A 154 -2.62 28.43 -25.97
C THR A 154 -2.48 29.92 -25.69
N GLN A 155 -1.48 30.31 -24.91
CA GLN A 155 -1.13 31.69 -24.65
C GLN A 155 -0.29 32.23 -25.82
N PHE A 156 -0.62 33.41 -26.34
CA PHE A 156 0.01 33.99 -27.52
C PHE A 156 1.50 34.31 -27.26
N HIS A 157 2.37 33.34 -27.51
CA HIS A 157 3.81 33.54 -27.51
C HIS A 157 4.22 33.90 -28.95
N GLY A 158 4.91 35.03 -29.11
CA GLY A 158 5.49 35.43 -30.40
C GLY A 158 6.36 34.33 -31.01
N SER A 159 6.68 34.44 -32.30
CA SER A 159 7.31 33.40 -33.13
C SER A 159 8.58 32.75 -32.56
N GLU A 160 9.26 33.38 -31.59
CA GLU A 160 10.43 32.84 -30.89
C GLU A 160 10.09 31.89 -29.72
N GLY A 161 8.90 31.99 -29.10
CA GLY A 161 8.50 31.16 -27.95
C GLY A 161 8.05 29.74 -28.31
N LYS A 162 7.55 29.52 -29.54
CA LYS A 162 7.09 28.20 -30.00
C LYS A 162 8.23 27.19 -30.19
N ALA A 163 9.43 27.66 -30.56
CA ALA A 163 10.59 26.79 -30.80
C ALA A 163 11.37 26.42 -29.53
N ALA A 164 11.13 27.14 -28.43
CA ALA A 164 11.72 26.88 -27.10
C ALA A 164 10.85 25.94 -26.26
N ALA A 165 9.53 25.92 -26.45
CA ALA A 165 8.61 25.02 -25.75
C ALA A 165 8.64 23.56 -26.25
N GLN A 166 9.19 23.31 -27.44
CA GLN A 166 9.27 21.97 -28.06
C GLN A 166 10.61 21.25 -27.84
N ARG A 167 11.55 21.83 -27.07
CA ARG A 167 12.89 21.24 -26.88
C ARG A 167 13.15 20.92 -25.41
N LYS A 168 13.20 19.60 -25.16
CA LYS A 168 13.34 18.83 -23.90
C LYS A 168 12.01 18.47 -23.25
N SER A 169 11.58 17.24 -23.47
CA SER A 169 10.62 16.56 -22.61
C SER A 169 11.06 16.67 -21.15
N ASP A 170 10.17 17.11 -20.26
CA ASP A 170 10.37 17.27 -18.81
C ASP A 170 10.68 15.94 -18.06
N VAL A 171 10.90 14.83 -18.78
CA VAL A 171 11.15 13.48 -18.24
C VAL A 171 12.41 13.44 -17.38
N ASP A 172 13.46 14.20 -17.72
CA ASP A 172 14.71 14.26 -16.94
C ASP A 172 14.57 15.03 -15.60
N LYS A 173 13.42 15.66 -15.34
CA LYS A 173 13.21 16.49 -14.15
C LYS A 173 12.73 15.68 -12.95
N TYR A 174 12.07 14.55 -13.18
CA TYR A 174 11.40 13.76 -12.16
C TYR A 174 12.12 12.42 -12.02
N THR A 175 12.57 12.12 -10.82
CA THR A 175 13.40 10.96 -10.54
C THR A 175 12.94 10.26 -9.26
N THR A 176 13.35 9.02 -9.08
CA THR A 176 13.06 8.24 -7.87
C THR A 176 13.82 8.77 -6.65
N SER A 177 13.23 8.62 -5.46
CA SER A 177 13.94 8.82 -4.19
C SER A 177 14.94 7.69 -3.96
N LEU A 178 16.05 7.97 -3.26
CA LEU A 178 16.98 6.93 -2.81
C LEU A 178 16.43 6.10 -1.64
N ASP A 179 15.35 6.58 -1.02
CA ASP A 179 14.66 5.90 0.07
C ASP A 179 13.42 5.13 -0.42
N ASP A 180 13.09 5.21 -1.71
CA ASP A 180 12.03 4.42 -2.34
C ASP A 180 12.44 2.94 -2.39
N ASP A 181 11.48 2.04 -2.16
CA ASP A 181 11.71 0.58 -2.21
C ASP A 181 11.47 -0.02 -3.61
N GLU A 182 11.12 0.81 -4.58
CA GLU A 182 10.78 0.49 -5.96
C GLU A 182 9.55 -0.42 -6.14
N GLN A 183 8.92 -0.84 -5.04
CA GLN A 183 7.77 -1.71 -5.07
C GLN A 183 6.49 -0.90 -5.34
N PRO A 184 5.51 -1.52 -6.03
CA PRO A 184 4.19 -0.93 -6.16
C PRO A 184 3.45 -0.96 -4.82
N ARG A 185 2.44 -0.10 -4.70
CA ARG A 185 1.45 -0.13 -3.62
C ARG A 185 0.06 0.06 -4.19
N VAL A 186 -0.93 -0.56 -3.55
CA VAL A 186 -2.35 -0.37 -3.85
C VAL A 186 -3.02 0.24 -2.62
N SER A 187 -3.94 1.18 -2.81
CA SER A 187 -4.77 1.74 -1.74
C SER A 187 -6.22 1.92 -2.17
N TRP A 188 -7.16 1.32 -1.45
CA TRP A 188 -8.60 1.51 -1.67
C TRP A 188 -9.16 2.74 -0.96
N ARG A 189 -10.10 3.42 -1.62
CA ARG A 189 -10.99 4.37 -0.96
C ARG A 189 -11.92 3.62 -0.02
N GLY A 190 -12.27 4.21 1.13
CA GLY A 190 -13.04 3.53 2.20
C GLY A 190 -14.46 3.10 1.82
N ASP A 191 -15.05 3.64 0.75
CA ASP A 191 -16.34 3.19 0.20
C ASP A 191 -16.22 2.10 -0.88
N GLY A 192 -15.00 1.64 -1.18
CA GLY A 192 -14.71 0.60 -2.16
C GLY A 192 -15.01 0.98 -3.62
N SER A 193 -15.28 2.26 -3.91
CA SER A 193 -15.66 2.71 -5.25
C SER A 193 -14.47 3.05 -6.16
N TYR A 194 -13.29 3.24 -5.58
CA TYR A 194 -12.04 3.51 -6.30
C TYR A 194 -10.86 2.89 -5.57
N PHE A 195 -9.80 2.60 -6.31
CA PHE A 195 -8.48 2.28 -5.78
C PHE A 195 -7.40 3.06 -6.53
N VAL A 196 -6.25 3.22 -5.89
CA VAL A 196 -5.06 3.85 -6.48
C VAL A 196 -3.92 2.86 -6.49
N VAL A 197 -3.21 2.80 -7.62
CA VAL A 197 -1.96 2.05 -7.77
C VAL A 197 -0.82 3.06 -7.89
N SER A 198 0.17 2.95 -7.02
CA SER A 198 1.42 3.73 -7.08
C SER A 198 2.55 2.82 -7.53
N SER A 199 3.24 3.18 -8.60
CA SER A 199 4.38 2.40 -9.13
C SER A 199 5.39 3.28 -9.83
N ILE A 200 6.62 2.79 -10.01
CA ILE A 200 7.60 3.43 -10.89
C ILE A 200 7.20 3.14 -12.34
N ASP A 201 6.91 4.20 -13.07
CA ASP A 201 6.62 4.15 -14.50
C ASP A 201 7.93 4.06 -15.28
N ILE A 202 8.09 2.99 -16.07
CA ILE A 202 9.32 2.73 -16.83
C ILE A 202 9.60 3.84 -17.85
N SER A 203 8.57 4.36 -18.50
CA SER A 203 8.70 5.38 -19.52
C SER A 203 9.08 6.75 -18.93
N LYS A 204 8.64 7.03 -17.69
CA LYS A 204 8.87 8.31 -17.01
C LYS A 204 10.03 8.29 -16.01
N GLY A 205 10.55 7.11 -15.66
CA GLY A 205 11.65 6.96 -14.69
C GLY A 205 11.34 7.48 -13.28
N SER A 206 10.05 7.60 -12.93
CA SER A 206 9.58 8.17 -11.67
C SER A 206 8.26 7.53 -11.23
N ARG A 207 7.93 7.71 -9.95
CA ARG A 207 6.71 7.15 -9.36
C ARG A 207 5.47 7.92 -9.81
N VAL A 208 4.43 7.18 -10.20
CA VAL A 208 3.15 7.69 -10.69
C VAL A 208 2.02 7.02 -9.92
N MET A 209 1.02 7.80 -9.53
CA MET A 209 -0.22 7.26 -8.98
C MET A 209 -1.30 7.24 -10.05
N ARG A 210 -1.97 6.11 -10.21
CA ARG A 210 -3.09 5.91 -11.13
C ARG A 210 -4.32 5.50 -10.35
N VAL A 211 -5.39 6.28 -10.50
CA VAL A 211 -6.66 6.08 -9.82
C VAL A 211 -7.62 5.38 -10.77
N TYR A 212 -8.18 4.26 -10.32
CA TYR A 212 -9.15 3.43 -11.04
C TYR A 212 -10.48 3.43 -10.29
N ASN A 213 -11.58 3.28 -11.02
CA ASN A 213 -12.85 2.89 -10.37
C ASN A 213 -12.79 1.40 -9.99
N ARG A 214 -13.84 0.90 -9.34
CA ARG A 214 -13.96 -0.50 -8.92
C ARG A 214 -13.94 -1.50 -10.08
N GLU A 215 -14.21 -1.06 -11.30
CA GLU A 215 -14.22 -1.91 -12.50
C GLU A 215 -12.90 -1.90 -13.28
N GLY A 216 -11.80 -1.41 -12.68
CA GLY A 216 -10.49 -1.37 -13.32
C GLY A 216 -10.31 -0.31 -14.41
N VAL A 217 -11.26 0.61 -14.56
CA VAL A 217 -11.20 1.67 -15.56
C VAL A 217 -10.41 2.85 -15.02
N LEU A 218 -9.34 3.22 -15.71
CA LEU A 218 -8.50 4.36 -15.35
C LEU A 218 -9.31 5.66 -15.34
N GLN A 219 -9.34 6.32 -14.19
CA GLN A 219 -10.03 7.58 -13.99
C GLN A 219 -9.07 8.76 -14.08
N ASN A 220 -7.95 8.70 -13.37
CA ASN A 220 -7.01 9.81 -13.31
C ASN A 220 -5.58 9.32 -13.09
N THR A 221 -4.62 9.99 -13.70
CA THR A 221 -3.19 9.84 -13.44
C THR A 221 -2.67 11.07 -12.72
N SER A 222 -1.84 10.89 -11.70
CA SER A 222 -1.30 11.99 -10.91
C SER A 222 -0.40 12.92 -11.71
N GLU A 223 -0.34 14.19 -11.30
CA GLU A 223 0.72 15.08 -11.75
C GLU A 223 2.10 14.53 -11.35
N PRO A 224 3.16 14.76 -12.15
CA PRO A 224 4.49 14.26 -11.85
C PRO A 224 5.09 14.99 -10.64
N VAL A 225 5.60 14.22 -9.68
CA VAL A 225 6.25 14.73 -8.46
C VAL A 225 7.64 14.11 -8.33
N ASP A 226 8.66 14.96 -8.20
CA ASP A 226 10.06 14.50 -8.09
C ASP A 226 10.29 13.90 -6.71
N LYS A 227 11.07 12.81 -6.63
CA LYS A 227 11.39 12.12 -5.38
C LYS A 227 10.17 11.69 -4.55
N LEU A 228 9.05 11.43 -5.21
CA LEU A 228 7.90 10.77 -4.62
C LEU A 228 8.30 9.34 -4.22
N GLU A 229 7.89 8.91 -3.04
CA GLU A 229 8.27 7.63 -2.42
C GLU A 229 7.11 6.63 -2.41
N HIS A 230 7.40 5.40 -2.02
CA HIS A 230 6.49 4.25 -2.08
C HIS A 230 5.28 4.33 -1.17
N GLY A 231 5.38 5.02 -0.03
CA GLY A 231 4.28 5.13 0.93
C GLY A 231 2.97 5.58 0.26
N LEU A 232 1.89 4.86 0.52
CA LEU A 232 0.59 5.10 -0.12
C LEU A 232 -0.56 4.76 0.82
N SER A 233 -1.44 5.74 1.08
CA SER A 233 -2.64 5.49 1.88
C SER A 233 -3.78 6.41 1.48
N TRP A 234 -4.85 5.85 0.91
CA TRP A 234 -6.08 6.59 0.65
C TRP A 234 -6.86 6.72 1.95
N ARG A 235 -7.09 7.97 2.38
CA ARG A 235 -7.93 8.27 3.53
C ARG A 235 -9.32 7.66 3.32
N PRO A 236 -9.89 6.90 4.27
CA PRO A 236 -11.17 6.22 4.05
C PRO A 236 -12.33 7.15 3.66
N SER A 237 -12.38 8.37 4.21
CA SER A 237 -13.35 9.41 3.81
C SER A 237 -13.23 9.87 2.35
N GLY A 238 -12.11 9.54 1.69
CA GLY A 238 -11.91 9.61 0.25
C GLY A 238 -11.30 10.90 -0.30
N ASN A 239 -11.08 11.91 0.54
CA ASN A 239 -10.67 13.23 0.06
C ASN A 239 -9.16 13.40 -0.13
N LEU A 240 -8.31 12.55 0.45
CA LEU A 240 -6.86 12.64 0.32
C LEU A 240 -6.23 11.26 0.15
N ILE A 241 -5.26 11.18 -0.75
CA ILE A 241 -4.31 10.07 -0.90
C ILE A 241 -2.98 10.57 -0.35
N ALA A 242 -2.47 9.93 0.70
CA ALA A 242 -1.21 10.29 1.34
C ALA A 242 -0.04 9.52 0.72
N SER A 243 1.09 10.20 0.58
CA SER A 243 2.39 9.63 0.22
C SER A 243 3.52 10.43 0.86
N SER A 244 4.77 10.00 0.69
CA SER A 244 5.95 10.73 1.18
C SER A 244 6.82 11.23 0.04
N GLN A 245 7.54 12.31 0.28
CA GLN A 245 8.43 12.93 -0.69
C GLN A 245 9.74 13.34 0.00
N ARG A 246 10.88 12.83 -0.50
CA ARG A 246 12.20 13.21 -0.02
C ARG A 246 12.82 14.32 -0.83
N LEU A 247 12.97 15.49 -0.22
CA LEU A 247 13.72 16.61 -0.76
C LEU A 247 15.09 16.72 -0.07
N PRO A 248 16.09 17.43 -0.66
CA PRO A 248 17.44 17.52 -0.10
C PRO A 248 17.54 18.00 1.37
N HIS A 249 16.55 18.77 1.84
CA HIS A 249 16.52 19.35 3.19
C HIS A 249 15.19 19.09 3.93
N ARG A 250 14.30 18.28 3.36
CA ARG A 250 12.94 18.12 3.87
C ARG A 250 12.40 16.74 3.58
N HIS A 251 11.69 16.14 4.54
CA HIS A 251 10.87 14.96 4.30
C HIS A 251 9.43 15.35 4.51
N ASP A 252 8.63 15.27 3.46
CA ASP A 252 7.24 15.66 3.52
C ASP A 252 6.33 14.45 3.42
N ILE A 253 5.23 14.53 4.15
CA ILE A 253 4.03 13.80 3.80
C ILE A 253 3.22 14.71 2.87
N VAL A 254 2.99 14.23 1.65
CA VAL A 254 2.30 14.96 0.59
C VAL A 254 0.95 14.30 0.33
N PHE A 255 -0.01 15.07 -0.15
CA PHE A 255 -1.34 14.56 -0.45
C PHE A 255 -1.76 14.82 -1.88
N PHE A 256 -2.60 13.93 -2.40
CA PHE A 256 -3.25 14.04 -3.70
C PHE A 256 -4.76 13.89 -3.53
N GLU A 257 -5.52 14.49 -4.45
CA GLU A 257 -6.95 14.23 -4.62
C GLU A 257 -7.17 13.10 -5.63
N LYS A 258 -8.41 12.57 -5.70
CA LYS A 258 -8.77 11.53 -6.69
C LYS A 258 -8.47 11.95 -8.14
N ASN A 259 -8.51 13.24 -8.43
CA ASN A 259 -8.26 13.81 -9.76
C ASN A 259 -6.77 13.81 -10.16
N GLY A 260 -5.87 13.33 -9.29
CA GLY A 260 -4.43 13.27 -9.53
C GLY A 260 -3.66 14.55 -9.17
N LEU A 261 -4.33 15.60 -8.70
CA LEU A 261 -3.68 16.86 -8.32
C LEU A 261 -3.19 16.82 -6.88
N ARG A 262 -2.02 17.42 -6.62
CA ARG A 262 -1.49 17.58 -5.27
C ARG A 262 -2.34 18.55 -4.46
N HIS A 263 -2.63 18.19 -3.21
CA HIS A 263 -3.43 18.99 -2.28
C HIS A 263 -2.77 19.07 -0.89
N GLY A 264 -1.75 19.91 -0.80
CA GLY A 264 -1.08 20.23 0.46
C GLY A 264 -0.07 19.17 0.93
N GLU A 265 0.58 19.49 2.04
CA GLU A 265 1.61 18.66 2.67
C GLU A 265 1.82 19.04 4.13
N PHE A 266 2.60 18.23 4.85
CA PHE A 266 3.29 18.66 6.06
C PHE A 266 4.69 18.05 6.12
N THR A 267 5.60 18.74 6.80
CA THR A 267 7.00 18.31 6.95
C THR A 267 7.20 17.52 8.24
N LEU A 268 7.86 16.37 8.15
CA LEU A 268 8.33 15.59 9.30
C LEU A 268 9.38 16.38 10.08
N ARG A 269 9.31 16.35 11.41
CA ARG A 269 10.08 17.25 12.30
C ARG A 269 11.45 16.70 12.67
N GLU A 270 11.77 15.51 12.21
CA GLU A 270 12.97 14.75 12.48
C GLU A 270 14.20 15.44 11.88
N SER A 271 15.17 15.77 12.72
CA SER A 271 16.46 16.32 12.30
C SER A 271 17.41 15.26 11.73
N ASP A 272 17.18 14.00 12.11
CA ASP A 272 18.05 12.88 11.77
C ASP A 272 17.61 12.25 10.46
N GLN A 273 18.52 11.59 9.75
CA GLN A 273 18.14 10.79 8.59
C GLN A 273 17.23 9.64 9.05
N HIS A 274 16.02 9.60 8.52
CA HIS A 274 14.97 8.63 8.81
C HIS A 274 14.32 8.21 7.50
N LYS A 275 13.90 6.95 7.34
CA LYS A 275 13.09 6.52 6.20
C LYS A 275 11.65 6.34 6.61
N VAL A 276 10.71 6.71 5.72
CA VAL A 276 9.29 6.36 5.85
C VAL A 276 9.14 4.94 5.32
N ILE A 277 8.64 4.05 6.16
CA ILE A 277 8.38 2.65 5.81
C ILE A 277 6.99 2.53 5.21
N GLU A 278 5.96 2.95 5.94
CA GLU A 278 4.56 2.90 5.49
C GLU A 278 3.75 4.08 6.04
N LEU A 279 2.65 4.37 5.35
CA LEU A 279 1.63 5.33 5.75
C LEU A 279 0.30 4.61 5.92
N LEU A 280 -0.39 4.80 7.06
CA LEU A 280 -1.64 4.11 7.32
C LEU A 280 -2.67 5.05 7.95
N TRP A 281 -3.74 5.34 7.22
CA TRP A 281 -4.93 5.95 7.79
C TRP A 281 -5.69 4.96 8.68
N ASN A 282 -6.20 5.44 9.81
CA ASN A 282 -7.14 4.67 10.60
C ASN A 282 -8.53 4.65 9.96
N SER A 283 -9.38 3.71 10.41
CA SER A 283 -10.67 3.42 9.78
C SER A 283 -11.65 4.59 9.77
N ASP A 284 -11.62 5.48 10.75
CA ASP A 284 -12.50 6.67 10.82
C ASP A 284 -11.91 7.93 10.16
N SER A 285 -10.75 7.82 9.51
CA SER A 285 -10.07 8.91 8.80
C SER A 285 -9.56 10.05 9.69
N THR A 286 -9.46 9.88 11.01
CA THR A 286 -9.03 10.97 11.92
C THR A 286 -7.52 10.98 12.19
N ILE A 287 -6.83 9.84 12.05
CA ILE A 287 -5.42 9.67 12.36
C ILE A 287 -4.67 9.07 11.16
N LEU A 288 -3.56 9.71 10.78
CA LEU A 288 -2.57 9.15 9.87
C LEU A 288 -1.37 8.67 10.69
N ALA A 289 -1.10 7.36 10.66
CA ALA A 289 0.16 6.81 11.14
C ALA A 289 1.25 6.98 10.08
N VAL A 290 2.41 7.48 10.50
CA VAL A 290 3.65 7.53 9.72
C VAL A 290 4.63 6.59 10.40
N TRP A 291 4.87 5.42 9.79
CA TRP A 291 5.82 4.45 10.30
C TRP A 291 7.22 4.77 9.77
N LEU A 292 8.14 5.06 10.67
CA LEU A 292 9.53 5.37 10.39
C LEU A 292 10.44 4.17 10.73
N GLN A 293 11.51 3.99 9.97
CA GLN A 293 12.49 2.92 10.19
C GLN A 293 13.13 2.98 11.59
N VAL A 294 13.17 4.15 12.21
CA VAL A 294 13.89 4.41 13.47
C VAL A 294 13.06 3.99 14.69
N LYS A 295 12.55 2.75 14.69
CA LYS A 295 11.76 2.14 15.77
C LYS A 295 10.59 3.02 16.23
N ARG A 296 9.98 3.75 15.30
CA ARG A 296 9.06 4.83 15.61
C ARG A 296 7.83 4.84 14.72
N VAL A 297 6.68 5.09 15.32
CA VAL A 297 5.44 5.43 14.61
C VAL A 297 4.95 6.76 15.14
N GLN A 298 4.72 7.70 14.24
CA GLN A 298 4.12 8.98 14.55
C GLN A 298 2.63 8.95 14.24
N LEU A 299 1.81 9.53 15.11
CA LEU A 299 0.37 9.67 14.90
C LEU A 299 0.04 11.14 14.64
N TRP A 300 -0.44 11.41 13.43
CA TRP A 300 -0.76 12.74 12.95
C TRP A 300 -2.27 12.91 12.83
N THR A 301 -2.75 14.09 13.21
CA THR A 301 -4.16 14.49 13.06
C THR A 301 -4.22 15.82 12.33
N THR A 302 -5.38 16.14 11.76
CA THR A 302 -5.58 17.41 11.05
C THR A 302 -6.80 18.15 11.59
N ASN A 303 -6.71 19.47 11.65
CA ASN A 303 -7.83 20.37 11.90
C ASN A 303 -7.62 21.64 11.07
N ASN A 304 -8.63 22.05 10.29
CA ASN A 304 -8.56 23.21 9.38
C ASN A 304 -7.31 23.19 8.48
N TYR A 305 -7.00 22.03 7.88
CA TYR A 305 -5.82 21.80 7.02
C TYR A 305 -4.46 21.97 7.71
N HIS A 306 -4.44 22.17 9.03
CA HIS A 306 -3.21 22.18 9.81
C HIS A 306 -2.97 20.80 10.43
N TRP A 307 -1.75 20.28 10.24
CA TRP A 307 -1.34 18.96 10.72
C TRP A 307 -0.63 19.04 12.07
N TYR A 308 -1.01 18.14 12.97
CA TYR A 308 -0.52 18.07 14.34
C TYR A 308 0.00 16.67 14.62
N LEU A 309 1.30 16.57 14.95
CA LEU A 309 1.87 15.39 15.58
C LEU A 309 1.28 15.26 16.98
N LYS A 310 0.38 14.30 17.18
CA LYS A 310 -0.30 14.07 18.46
C LYS A 310 0.49 13.15 19.38
N GLN A 311 1.12 12.13 18.79
CA GLN A 311 1.86 11.13 19.57
C GLN A 311 3.05 10.59 18.77
N HIS A 312 4.07 10.22 19.51
CA HIS A 312 5.25 9.50 19.06
C HIS A 312 5.33 8.19 19.84
N LEU A 313 5.20 7.06 19.14
CA LEU A 313 5.41 5.74 19.69
C LEU A 313 6.85 5.34 19.39
N THR A 314 7.64 5.02 20.41
CA THR A 314 9.04 4.60 20.27
C THR A 314 9.20 3.24 20.91
N PHE A 315 9.88 2.33 20.22
CA PHE A 315 10.06 0.94 20.64
C PHE A 315 11.53 0.63 20.86
N GLU A 316 11.80 -0.36 21.72
CA GLU A 316 13.17 -0.84 21.98
C GLU A 316 13.71 -1.66 20.81
N GLU A 317 12.83 -2.43 20.17
CA GLU A 317 13.13 -3.28 19.02
C GLU A 317 12.61 -2.69 17.71
N ASP A 318 13.13 -3.20 16.59
CA ASP A 318 12.65 -2.81 15.27
C ASP A 318 11.19 -3.25 15.10
N ILE A 319 10.38 -2.32 14.61
CA ILE A 319 9.00 -2.62 14.22
C ILE A 319 9.09 -3.42 12.93
N ILE A 320 8.39 -4.55 12.88
CA ILE A 320 8.30 -5.44 11.72
C ILE A 320 6.88 -5.51 11.15
N GLY A 321 5.90 -4.96 11.86
CA GLY A 321 4.52 -4.84 11.41
C GLY A 321 3.75 -3.77 12.16
N PHE A 322 2.85 -3.10 11.46
CA PHE A 322 1.88 -2.16 12.03
C PHE A 322 0.57 -2.30 11.28
N ASN A 323 -0.54 -2.40 12.00
CA ASN A 323 -1.86 -2.35 11.39
C ASN A 323 -2.87 -1.68 12.32
N TRP A 324 -3.82 -0.95 11.76
CA TRP A 324 -4.97 -0.45 12.52
C TRP A 324 -5.95 -1.58 12.79
N ASP A 325 -6.66 -1.50 13.91
CA ASP A 325 -7.82 -2.34 14.14
C ASP A 325 -8.95 -1.91 13.18
N VAL A 326 -9.59 -2.91 12.56
CA VAL A 326 -10.61 -2.66 11.53
C VAL A 326 -11.92 -2.14 12.12
N GLU A 327 -12.23 -2.46 13.38
CA GLU A 327 -13.47 -2.05 14.05
C GLU A 327 -13.26 -0.94 15.07
N GLN A 328 -12.05 -0.83 15.64
CA GLN A 328 -11.71 0.12 16.70
C GLN A 328 -10.71 1.18 16.17
N PRO A 329 -11.17 2.37 15.73
CA PRO A 329 -10.32 3.35 15.03
C PRO A 329 -9.11 3.89 15.81
N PHE A 330 -9.07 3.69 17.13
CA PHE A 330 -7.98 4.15 18.01
C PHE A 330 -7.13 3.01 18.57
N THR A 331 -7.33 1.79 18.08
CA THR A 331 -6.53 0.62 18.42
C THR A 331 -5.62 0.29 17.25
N ALA A 332 -4.33 0.09 17.53
CA ALA A 332 -3.35 -0.38 16.54
C ALA A 332 -2.62 -1.61 17.08
N HIS A 333 -2.35 -2.55 16.19
CA HIS A 333 -1.61 -3.77 16.44
C HIS A 333 -0.18 -3.58 15.89
N ILE A 334 0.82 -3.84 16.75
CA ILE A 334 2.23 -3.56 16.44
C ILE A 334 3.03 -4.81 16.73
N TRP A 335 3.88 -5.19 15.77
CA TRP A 335 4.79 -6.32 15.88
C TRP A 335 6.22 -5.81 15.90
N THR A 336 7.01 -6.29 16.84
CA THR A 336 8.43 -5.96 16.97
C THR A 336 9.27 -7.22 16.79
N GLY A 337 10.45 -7.10 16.18
CA GLY A 337 11.42 -8.17 16.09
C GLY A 337 11.93 -8.53 17.47
N GLY A 338 11.36 -9.56 18.10
CA GLY A 338 11.93 -10.14 19.31
C GLY A 338 13.28 -10.80 19.01
N THR A 339 14.17 -10.82 20.00
CA THR A 339 15.42 -11.60 19.96
C THR A 339 15.18 -13.09 20.04
#